data_AF-A0A6G4A1W1-F1
#
_entry.id   AF-A0A6G4A1W1-F1
#
_cell.length_a   1.000
_cell.length_b   1.000
_cell.length_c   1.000
_cell.angle_alpha   90.00
_cell.angle_beta   90.00
_cell.angle_gamma   90.00
#
_symmetry.space_group_name_H-M   'P 1'
#
loop_
_entity.id
_entity.type
_entity.pdbx_description
1 polymer ?
#
loop_
_entity_poly.entity_id
_entity_poly.type
_entity_poly.pdbx_seq_one_letter_code
_entity_poly.pdbx_strand_id
1 'polypeptide(L)' 'MILLGNVHGFLHPAVQQCSRQLDQLLLQFYEINRRQ' A
#
# COMPACT_ATOMS: atom_id res chain seq x y z
N MET A 1 -5.73 -5.33 -3.49
CA MET A 1 -5.77 -3.91 -3.92
C MET A 1 -6.36 -3.72 -5.31
N ILE A 2 -5.85 -4.37 -6.37
CA ILE A 2 -6.37 -4.19 -7.75
C ILE A 2 -7.85 -4.65 -7.88
N LEU A 3 -8.18 -5.83 -7.36
CA LEU A 3 -9.56 -6.34 -7.38
C LEU A 3 -10.52 -5.42 -6.60
N LEU A 4 -10.07 -4.92 -5.44
CA LEU A 4 -10.88 -4.09 -4.54
C LEU A 4 -11.07 -2.66 -5.08
N GLY A 5 -10.04 -2.11 -5.73
CA GLY A 5 -10.10 -0.82 -6.44
C GLY A 5 -10.96 -0.87 -7.71
N ASN A 6 -10.97 -2.01 -8.41
CA ASN A 6 -11.86 -2.22 -9.56
C ASN A 6 -13.33 -2.37 -9.16
N VAL A 7 -13.61 -2.96 -7.98
CA VAL A 7 -15.00 -3.20 -7.52
C VAL A 7 -15.58 -2.00 -6.76
N HIS A 8 -14.79 -1.30 -5.94
CA HIS A 8 -15.28 -0.23 -5.06
C HIS A 8 -14.77 1.17 -5.40
N GLY A 9 -13.87 1.29 -6.39
CA GLY A 9 -13.17 2.53 -6.70
C GLY A 9 -11.96 2.78 -5.80
N PHE A 10 -10.96 3.47 -6.33
CA PHE A 10 -9.68 3.72 -5.64
C PHE A 10 -9.82 4.57 -4.37
N LEU A 11 -10.90 5.34 -4.24
CA LEU A 11 -11.19 6.16 -3.05
C LEU A 11 -11.88 5.38 -1.92
N HIS A 12 -12.18 4.09 -2.11
CA HIS A 12 -12.83 3.30 -1.09
C HIS A 12 -11.95 3.21 0.17
N PRO A 13 -12.49 3.43 1.38
CA PRO A 13 -11.69 3.47 2.62
C PRO A 13 -10.83 2.23 2.85
N ALA A 14 -11.35 1.04 2.52
CA ALA A 14 -10.60 -0.21 2.64
C ALA A 14 -9.43 -0.31 1.62
N VAL A 15 -9.62 0.23 0.40
CA VAL A 15 -8.55 0.29 -0.61
C VAL A 15 -7.46 1.26 -0.18
N GLN A 16 -7.86 2.42 0.35
CA GLN A 16 -6.97 3.44 0.91
C GLN A 16 -6.18 2.92 2.11
N GLN A 17 -6.83 2.16 3.00
CA GLN A 17 -6.16 1.53 4.13
C GLN A 17 -5.11 0.51 3.68
N CYS A 18 -5.47 -0.38 2.75
CA CYS A 18 -4.49 -1.32 2.20
C CYS A 18 -3.33 -0.61 1.49
N SER A 19 -3.61 0.49 0.78
CA SER A 19 -2.58 1.29 0.12
C SER A 19 -1.58 1.87 1.12
N ARG A 20 -2.06 2.46 2.22
CA ARG A 20 -1.19 3.01 3.26
C ARG A 20 -0.32 1.95 3.93
N GLN A 21 -0.85 0.75 4.14
CA GLN A 21 -0.09 -0.37 4.72
C GLN A 21 1.02 -0.83 3.76
N LEU A 22 0.73 -0.87 2.45
CA LEU A 22 1.73 -1.19 1.43
C LEU A 22 2.82 -0.13 1.37
N ASP A 23 2.46 1.16 1.39
CA ASP A 23 3.43 2.25 1.39
C ASP A 23 4.37 2.18 2.59
N GLN A 24 3.84 1.88 3.78
CA GLN A 24 4.67 1.68 4.97
C GLN A 24 5.65 0.50 4.81
N LEU A 25 5.20 -0.61 4.26
CA LEU A 25 6.06 -1.77 4.02
C LEU A 25 7.17 -1.46 3.01
N LEU A 26 6.85 -0.72 1.95
CA LEU A 26 7.82 -0.29 0.94
C LEU A 26 8.88 0.62 1.55
N LEU A 27 8.48 1.60 2.38
CA LEU A 27 9.41 2.47 3.08
C LEU A 27 10.37 1.66 3.97
N GLN A 28 9.84 0.71 4.74
CA GLN A 28 10.67 -0.17 5.57
C GLN A 28 11.65 -1.01 4.73
N PHE A 29 11.19 -1.56 3.61
CA PHE A 29 12.07 -2.30 2.70
C PHE A 29 13.21 -1.42 2.17
N TYR A 30 12.91 -0.19 1.73
CA TYR A 30 13.94 0.74 1.26
C TYR A 30 14.89 1.17 2.38
N GLU A 31 14.40 1.37 3.60
CA GLU A 31 15.27 1.68 4.74
C GLU A 31 16.21 0.52 5.07
N ILE A 32 15.73 -0.73 5.02
CA ILE A 32 16.55 -1.92 5.23
C ILE A 32 17.61 -2.04 4.13
N ASN A 33 17.22 -1.88 2.85
CA ASN A 33 18.16 -1.94 1.74
C ASN A 33 19.18 -0.80 1.75
N ARG A 34 18.81 0.40 2.22
CA ARG A 34 19.74 1.53 2.32
C ARG A 34 20.79 1.34 3.43
N ARG A 35 20.51 0.47 4.41
CA ARG A 35 21.41 0.18 5.54
C ARG A 35 22.32 -1.03 5.30
N GLN A 36 22.15 -1.76 4.20
CA GLN A 36 23.08 -2.77 3.72
C GLN A 36 24.10 -2.14 2.77
#